data_AF-A0A1Y1K7Y0-F1
#
_entry.id   AF-A0A1Y1K7Y0-F1
#
_cell.length_a   1.000
_cell.length_b   1.000
_cell.length_c   1.000
_cell.angle_alpha   90.00
_cell.angle_beta   90.00
_cell.angle_gamma   90.00
#
_symmetry.space_group_name_H-M   'P 1'
#
loop_
_entity.id
_entity.type
_entity.pdbx_description
1 polymer ?
#
loop_
_entity_poly.entity_id
_entity_poly.type
_entity_poly.pdbx_seq_one_letter_code
_entity_poly.pdbx_strand_id
1 'polypeptide(L)'
;MKPQVSPYIFAITSVIQLCRGATFDSSTLSATTSSTAASPSSTSYPSGLGAYVEGLPSCAAPCVAASLSKAECRDTSCLCADQTILNDAAKCVRTSCDFGQQLATKNTTETACNRKPRDRSGQYNATSIAMCAVTGLLVLARLVFKRYFSYQRTLKTDDWVIIASVLV
;
A
#
# COMPACT_ATOMS: atom_id res chain seq x y z
N MET A 1 18.97 3.08 43.89
CA MET A 1 18.18 1.92 43.41
C MET A 1 18.09 2.03 41.89
N LYS A 2 18.76 1.15 41.13
CA LYS A 2 18.66 1.12 39.65
C LYS A 2 17.42 0.30 39.28
N PRO A 3 16.55 0.78 38.38
CA PRO A 3 15.39 0.00 37.96
C PRO A 3 15.91 -1.24 37.23
N GLN A 4 15.73 -2.41 37.85
CA GLN A 4 15.93 -3.69 37.20
C GLN A 4 14.78 -3.89 36.22
N VAL A 5 14.90 -3.28 35.05
CA VAL A 5 13.95 -3.48 33.95
C VAL A 5 14.03 -4.95 33.58
N SER A 6 12.92 -5.67 33.70
CA SER A 6 12.88 -7.12 33.46
C SER A 6 13.47 -7.44 32.07
N PRO A 7 14.34 -8.45 31.93
CA PRO A 7 14.99 -8.79 30.66
C PRO A 7 13.97 -9.05 29.53
N TYR A 8 12.76 -9.43 29.89
CA TYR A 8 11.62 -9.60 28.99
C TYR A 8 11.19 -8.29 28.33
N ILE A 9 11.18 -7.18 29.07
CA ILE A 9 10.79 -5.86 28.56
C ILE A 9 11.84 -5.35 27.55
N PHE A 10 13.13 -5.60 27.82
CA PHE A 10 14.23 -5.21 26.93
C PHE A 10 14.24 -6.01 25.61
N ALA A 11 13.90 -7.30 25.68
CA ALA A 11 13.73 -8.14 24.50
C ALA A 11 12.54 -7.68 23.65
N ILE A 12 11.40 -7.36 24.27
CA ILE A 12 10.21 -6.86 23.57
C ILE A 12 10.50 -5.52 22.88
N THR A 13 11.14 -4.56 23.55
CA THR A 13 11.46 -3.26 22.93
C THR A 13 12.48 -3.40 21.80
N SER A 14 13.45 -4.31 21.92
CA SER A 14 14.42 -4.59 20.85
C SER A 14 13.77 -5.22 19.62
N VAL A 15 12.88 -6.20 19.81
CA VAL A 15 12.11 -6.81 18.70
C VAL A 15 11.22 -5.77 18.03
N ILE A 16 10.53 -4.92 18.81
CA ILE A 16 9.67 -3.86 18.26
C ILE A 16 10.50 -2.84 17.45
N GLN A 17 11.71 -2.48 17.90
CA GLN A 17 12.61 -1.60 17.15
C GLN A 17 13.09 -2.25 15.86
N LEU A 18 13.44 -3.54 15.89
CA LEU A 18 13.76 -4.30 14.68
C LEU A 18 12.57 -4.35 13.72
N CYS A 19 11.36 -4.61 14.21
CA CYS A 19 10.15 -4.66 13.40
C CYS A 19 9.79 -3.29 12.79
N ARG A 20 10.13 -2.19 13.47
CA ARG A 20 10.00 -0.83 12.92
C ARG A 20 11.06 -0.49 11.87
N GLY A 21 12.24 -1.09 11.94
CA GLY A 21 13.27 -0.99 10.89
C GLY A 21 13.01 -1.93 9.71
N ALA A 22 12.40 -3.09 9.98
CA ALA A 22 12.03 -4.12 9.00
C ALA A 22 10.68 -3.87 8.33
N THR A 23 9.96 -2.78 8.64
CA THR A 23 8.98 -2.24 7.70
C THR A 23 9.76 -1.75 6.50
N PHE A 24 10.03 -2.69 5.58
CA PHE A 24 10.62 -2.56 4.27
C PHE A 24 10.70 -1.10 3.83
N ASP A 25 11.93 -0.57 3.86
CA ASP A 25 12.32 0.56 3.05
C ASP A 25 11.88 0.23 1.61
N SER A 26 10.72 0.74 1.20
CA SER A 26 10.17 0.60 -0.16
C SER A 26 10.98 1.41 -1.18
N SER A 27 12.19 1.82 -0.80
CA SER A 27 13.10 2.71 -1.52
C SER A 27 13.84 2.04 -2.69
N THR A 28 13.46 0.81 -3.08
CA THR A 28 14.05 0.10 -4.23
C THR A 28 13.02 -0.49 -5.21
N LEU A 29 12.02 0.30 -5.60
CA LEU A 29 11.48 0.19 -6.96
C LEU A 29 11.72 1.48 -7.72
N SER A 30 12.96 1.60 -8.21
CA SER A 30 13.33 2.58 -9.22
C SER A 30 12.64 2.27 -10.55
N ALA A 31 12.01 3.33 -11.05
CA ALA A 31 11.62 3.64 -12.42
C ALA A 31 12.11 2.74 -13.57
N THR A 32 11.22 2.49 -14.54
CA THR A 32 11.33 2.73 -16.01
C THR A 32 10.01 2.18 -16.59
N THR A 33 9.19 2.89 -17.35
CA THR A 33 9.38 3.15 -18.79
C THR A 33 8.28 4.09 -19.30
N SER A 34 8.68 4.92 -20.26
CA SER A 34 7.98 6.04 -20.88
C SER A 34 6.86 5.66 -21.87
N SER A 35 5.92 6.59 -21.98
CA SER A 35 5.22 7.11 -23.18
C SER A 35 4.56 6.16 -24.19
N THR A 36 3.26 6.38 -24.42
CA THR A 36 2.73 6.72 -25.76
C THR A 36 1.44 7.52 -25.60
N ALA A 37 1.48 8.78 -26.02
CA ALA A 37 0.31 9.64 -26.15
C ALA A 37 -0.47 9.24 -27.40
N ALA A 38 -1.72 8.87 -27.22
CA ALA A 38 -2.71 8.80 -28.28
C ALA A 38 -3.94 9.57 -27.80
N SER A 39 -4.21 10.71 -28.44
CA SER A 39 -5.50 11.41 -28.35
C SER A 39 -6.61 10.48 -28.82
N PRO A 40 -7.81 10.60 -28.24
CA PRO A 40 -8.89 11.03 -29.12
C PRO A 40 -9.95 11.95 -28.48
N SER A 41 -10.43 12.84 -29.34
CA SER A 41 -11.81 13.34 -29.47
C SER A 41 -12.44 14.16 -28.33
N SER A 42 -12.50 15.47 -28.63
CA SER A 42 -13.36 16.51 -28.09
C SER A 42 -14.84 16.13 -28.14
N THR A 43 -15.36 15.64 -27.02
CA THR A 43 -16.77 15.78 -26.65
C THR A 43 -16.88 17.02 -25.76
N SER A 44 -17.83 17.91 -26.04
CA SER A 44 -18.01 19.17 -25.33
C SER A 44 -18.48 18.95 -23.89
N TYR A 45 -17.52 18.74 -22.98
CA TYR A 45 -17.73 18.82 -21.54
C TYR A 45 -17.55 20.28 -21.09
N PRO A 46 -18.28 20.76 -20.07
CA PRO A 46 -17.98 22.05 -19.45
C PRO A 46 -16.54 22.06 -18.94
N SER A 47 -15.93 23.25 -18.89
CA SER A 47 -14.49 23.46 -18.80
C SER A 47 -13.79 22.69 -17.68
N GLY A 48 -14.47 22.45 -16.55
CA GLY A 48 -13.92 21.70 -15.42
C GLY A 48 -13.82 20.19 -15.64
N LEU A 49 -14.72 19.60 -16.42
CA LEU A 49 -14.76 18.16 -16.67
C LEU A 49 -13.91 17.77 -17.89
N GLY A 50 -13.81 18.65 -18.89
CA GLY A 50 -12.90 18.47 -20.04
C GLY A 50 -11.43 18.39 -19.60
N ALA A 51 -10.98 19.36 -18.79
CA ALA A 51 -9.61 19.38 -18.26
C ALA A 51 -9.30 18.16 -17.37
N TYR A 52 -10.30 17.62 -16.67
CA TYR A 52 -10.15 16.39 -15.91
C TYR A 52 -9.91 15.19 -16.83
N VAL A 53 -10.72 15.01 -17.88
CA VAL A 53 -10.57 13.90 -18.83
C VAL A 53 -9.26 13.99 -19.61
N GLU A 54 -8.79 15.20 -19.93
CA GLU A 54 -7.46 15.41 -20.55
C GLU A 54 -6.29 15.08 -19.62
N GLY A 55 -6.48 15.22 -18.31
CA GLY A 55 -5.49 14.84 -17.30
C GLY A 55 -5.43 13.34 -16.99
N LEU A 56 -6.30 12.53 -17.60
CA LEU A 56 -6.33 11.08 -17.40
C LEU A 56 -5.39 10.36 -18.38
N PRO A 57 -4.83 9.19 -18.00
CA PRO A 57 -4.10 8.35 -18.94
C PRO A 57 -5.03 7.90 -20.08
N SER A 58 -4.46 7.71 -21.27
CA SER A 58 -5.20 7.38 -22.52
C SER A 58 -6.12 6.16 -22.39
N CYS A 59 -5.78 5.22 -21.52
CA CYS A 59 -6.62 4.06 -21.22
C CYS A 59 -7.87 4.40 -20.39
N ALA A 60 -7.80 5.38 -19.49
CA ALA A 60 -8.88 5.69 -18.54
C ALA A 60 -9.87 6.74 -19.08
N ALA A 61 -9.42 7.63 -19.97
CA ALA A 61 -10.27 8.63 -20.63
C ALA A 61 -11.55 8.03 -21.27
N PRO A 62 -11.49 6.96 -22.10
CA PRO A 62 -12.69 6.37 -22.69
C PRO A 62 -13.60 5.70 -21.66
N CYS A 63 -13.04 5.13 -20.59
CA CYS A 63 -13.81 4.51 -19.52
C CYS A 63 -14.64 5.53 -18.73
N VAL A 64 -14.05 6.70 -18.45
CA VAL A 64 -14.76 7.78 -17.77
C VAL A 64 -15.81 8.37 -18.70
N ALA A 65 -15.46 8.67 -19.95
CA ALA A 65 -16.41 9.23 -20.92
C ALA A 65 -17.66 8.35 -21.11
N ALA A 66 -17.48 7.02 -21.20
CA ALA A 66 -18.58 6.06 -21.33
C ALA A 66 -19.49 6.03 -20.08
N SER A 67 -18.90 6.09 -18.89
CA SER A 67 -19.66 6.13 -17.63
C SER A 67 -20.44 7.44 -17.46
N LEU A 68 -19.86 8.56 -17.91
CA LEU A 68 -20.54 9.86 -17.92
C LEU A 68 -21.72 9.88 -18.90
N SER A 69 -21.57 9.34 -20.10
CA SER A 69 -22.65 9.27 -21.08
C SER A 69 -23.80 8.38 -20.61
N LYS A 70 -23.48 7.27 -19.92
CA LYS A 70 -24.47 6.33 -19.39
C LYS A 70 -25.30 6.93 -18.24
N ALA A 71 -24.72 7.84 -17.47
CA ALA A 71 -25.36 8.48 -16.32
C ALA A 71 -25.83 9.91 -16.59
N GLU A 72 -25.77 10.37 -17.86
CA GLU A 72 -26.14 11.73 -18.30
C GLU A 72 -25.49 12.85 -17.47
N CYS A 73 -24.27 12.60 -17.00
CA CYS A 73 -23.57 13.46 -16.06
C CYS A 73 -22.69 14.48 -16.80
N ARG A 74 -22.98 15.78 -16.59
CA ARG A 74 -22.33 16.87 -17.33
C ARG A 74 -21.24 17.62 -16.56
N ASP A 75 -21.16 17.49 -15.25
CA ASP A 75 -20.22 18.26 -14.41
C ASP A 75 -19.36 17.35 -13.51
N THR A 76 -18.20 17.87 -13.10
CA THR A 76 -17.31 17.19 -12.13
C THR A 76 -18.02 16.93 -10.80
N SER A 77 -18.88 17.85 -10.36
CA SER A 77 -19.68 17.68 -9.13
C SER A 77 -20.60 16.47 -9.20
N CYS A 78 -21.22 16.23 -10.35
CA CYS A 78 -22.10 15.08 -10.56
C CYS A 78 -21.30 13.76 -10.56
N LEU A 79 -20.13 13.75 -11.20
CA LEU A 79 -19.22 12.60 -11.20
C LEU A 79 -18.79 12.25 -9.76
N CYS A 80 -18.50 13.27 -8.95
CA CYS A 80 -18.03 13.08 -7.58
C CYS A 80 -19.14 12.74 -6.59
N ALA A 81 -20.39 13.08 -6.89
CA ALA A 81 -21.56 12.81 -6.06
C ALA A 81 -22.04 11.35 -6.17
N ASP A 82 -22.03 10.78 -7.38
CA ASP A 82 -22.54 9.42 -7.61
C ASP A 82 -21.42 8.37 -7.60
N GLN A 83 -21.45 7.52 -6.57
CA GLN A 83 -20.49 6.41 -6.45
C GLN A 83 -20.69 5.33 -7.52
N THR A 84 -21.87 5.25 -8.14
CA THR A 84 -22.19 4.26 -9.17
C THR A 84 -21.41 4.56 -10.45
N ILE A 85 -21.38 5.84 -10.86
CA ILE A 85 -20.61 6.32 -12.01
C ILE A 85 -19.12 6.05 -11.81
N LEU A 86 -18.61 6.37 -10.62
CA LEU A 86 -17.21 6.13 -10.26
C LEU A 86 -16.86 4.64 -10.21
N ASN A 87 -17.76 3.79 -9.70
CA ASN A 87 -17.53 2.34 -9.67
C ASN A 87 -17.57 1.74 -11.07
N ASP A 88 -18.48 2.17 -11.94
CA ASP A 88 -18.55 1.70 -13.31
C ASP A 88 -17.32 2.14 -14.13
N ALA A 89 -16.88 3.40 -13.96
CA ALA A 89 -15.61 3.86 -14.52
C ALA A 89 -14.42 3.06 -13.98
N ALA A 90 -14.37 2.81 -12.66
CA ALA A 90 -13.30 2.03 -12.03
C ALA A 90 -13.28 0.56 -12.49
N LYS A 91 -14.43 -0.05 -12.77
CA LYS A 91 -14.49 -1.41 -13.35
C LYS A 91 -13.82 -1.43 -14.73
N CYS A 92 -14.15 -0.47 -15.59
CA CYS A 92 -13.56 -0.37 -16.92
C CYS A 92 -12.05 -0.07 -16.87
N VAL A 93 -11.62 0.81 -15.96
CA VAL A 93 -10.19 1.15 -15.77
C VAL A 93 -9.39 -0.05 -15.26
N ARG A 94 -9.97 -0.88 -14.39
CA ARG A 94 -9.33 -2.11 -13.90
C ARG A 94 -9.14 -3.17 -14.98
N THR A 95 -10.05 -3.26 -15.95
CA THR A 95 -9.95 -4.24 -17.03
C THR A 95 -9.07 -3.77 -18.17
N SER A 96 -9.02 -2.46 -18.40
CA SER A 96 -8.38 -1.89 -19.59
C SER A 96 -6.95 -1.38 -19.32
N CYS A 97 -6.65 -0.97 -18.08
CA CYS A 97 -5.43 -0.23 -17.75
C CYS A 97 -4.48 -1.03 -16.85
N ASP A 98 -3.19 -0.75 -16.98
CA ASP A 98 -2.16 -1.30 -16.09
C ASP A 98 -2.26 -0.72 -14.67
N PHE A 99 -1.75 -1.45 -13.66
CA PHE A 99 -1.77 -1.04 -12.25
C PHE A 99 -1.29 0.39 -12.02
N GLY A 100 -0.20 0.82 -12.68
CA GLY A 100 0.31 2.20 -12.53
C GLY A 100 -0.69 3.25 -12.99
N GLN A 101 -1.36 3.00 -14.13
CA GLN A 101 -2.36 3.90 -14.70
C GLN A 101 -3.67 3.88 -13.90
N GLN A 102 -4.04 2.73 -13.33
CA GLN A 102 -5.17 2.62 -12.42
C GLN A 102 -4.96 3.49 -11.17
N LEU A 103 -3.76 3.45 -10.60
CA LEU A 103 -3.39 4.27 -9.44
C LEU A 103 -3.35 5.76 -9.78
N ALA A 104 -2.77 6.13 -10.93
CA ALA A 104 -2.75 7.51 -11.40
C ALA A 104 -4.17 8.06 -11.60
N THR A 105 -5.03 7.30 -12.29
CA THR A 105 -6.45 7.66 -12.51
C THR A 105 -7.19 7.82 -11.18
N LYS A 106 -6.95 6.93 -10.22
CA LYS A 106 -7.54 7.04 -8.89
C LYS A 106 -7.07 8.31 -8.20
N ASN A 107 -5.77 8.60 -8.22
CA ASN A 107 -5.23 9.80 -7.58
C ASN A 107 -5.79 11.08 -8.19
N THR A 108 -5.83 11.18 -9.53
CA THR A 108 -6.41 12.32 -10.23
C THR A 108 -7.89 12.49 -9.90
N THR A 109 -8.66 11.40 -9.88
CA THR A 109 -10.08 11.41 -9.46
C THR A 109 -10.26 11.92 -8.03
N GLU A 110 -9.44 11.43 -7.08
CA GLU A 110 -9.51 11.83 -5.67
C GLU A 110 -9.17 13.33 -5.51
N THR A 111 -8.18 13.85 -6.25
CA THR A 111 -7.85 15.28 -6.26
C THR A 111 -8.96 16.13 -6.90
N ALA A 112 -9.51 15.69 -8.03
CA ALA A 112 -10.60 16.40 -8.72
C ALA A 112 -11.88 16.45 -7.87
N CYS A 113 -12.17 15.38 -7.13
CA CYS A 113 -13.31 15.30 -6.23
C CYS A 113 -13.06 15.83 -4.81
N ASN A 114 -11.87 16.38 -4.54
CA ASN A 114 -11.45 16.83 -3.20
C ASN A 114 -11.74 15.78 -2.11
N ARG A 115 -11.59 14.50 -2.44
CA ARG A 115 -11.82 13.42 -1.49
C ARG A 115 -10.60 13.27 -0.60
N LYS A 116 -10.84 13.22 0.71
CA LYS A 116 -9.77 13.03 1.69
C LYS A 116 -9.12 11.65 1.47
N PRO A 117 -7.78 11.57 1.32
CA PRO A 117 -7.08 10.30 1.22
C PRO A 117 -7.51 9.34 2.34
N ARG A 118 -7.94 8.13 1.97
CA ARG A 118 -8.32 7.10 2.93
C ARG A 118 -7.05 6.52 3.57
N ASP A 119 -6.52 7.21 4.57
CA ASP A 119 -5.37 6.72 5.30
C ASP A 119 -5.77 5.57 6.25
N ARG A 120 -5.34 4.36 5.90
CA ARG A 120 -5.42 3.15 6.74
C ARG A 120 -4.04 2.64 7.13
N SER A 121 -2.98 3.41 6.82
CA SER A 121 -1.60 3.02 7.07
C SER A 121 -1.35 2.75 8.55
N GLY A 122 -1.91 3.56 9.45
CA GLY A 122 -1.78 3.37 10.90
C GLY A 122 -2.34 2.04 11.40
N GLN A 123 -3.48 1.58 10.86
CA GLN A 123 -4.07 0.30 11.27
C GLN A 123 -3.22 -0.87 10.77
N TYR A 124 -2.74 -0.79 9.53
CA TYR A 124 -1.86 -1.80 8.96
C TYR A 124 -0.51 -1.87 9.70
N ASN A 125 0.05 -0.72 10.04
CA ASN A 125 1.30 -0.66 10.79
C ASN A 125 1.14 -1.26 12.20
N ALA A 126 0.03 -0.94 12.88
CA ALA A 126 -0.25 -1.50 14.20
C ALA A 126 -0.38 -3.03 14.19
N THR A 127 -1.11 -3.60 13.23
CA THR A 127 -1.27 -5.06 13.12
C THR A 127 0.02 -5.76 12.71
N SER A 128 0.78 -5.17 11.78
CA SER A 128 2.09 -5.67 11.36
C SER A 128 3.08 -5.71 12.54
N ILE A 129 3.20 -4.61 13.29
CA ILE A 129 4.09 -4.54 14.46
C ILE A 129 3.68 -5.56 15.52
N ALA A 130 2.37 -5.75 15.78
CA ALA A 130 1.89 -6.72 16.76
C ALA A 130 2.24 -8.17 16.34
N MET A 131 2.00 -8.55 15.08
CA MET A 131 2.34 -9.87 14.55
C MET A 131 3.85 -10.13 14.59
N CYS A 132 4.65 -9.14 14.23
CA CYS A 132 6.11 -9.23 14.27
C CYS A 132 6.62 -9.36 15.72
N ALA A 133 6.09 -8.58 16.66
CA ALA A 133 6.47 -8.66 18.07
C ALA A 133 6.17 -10.03 18.69
N VAL A 134 5.00 -10.60 18.43
CA VAL A 134 4.62 -11.93 18.93
C VAL A 134 5.52 -13.01 18.35
N THR A 135 5.75 -12.98 17.04
CA THR A 135 6.59 -13.97 16.36
C THR A 135 8.04 -13.88 16.83
N GLY A 136 8.60 -12.67 16.91
CA GLY A 136 9.96 -12.43 17.38
C GLY A 136 10.17 -12.88 18.82
N LEU A 137 9.18 -12.67 19.70
CA LEU A 137 9.22 -13.18 21.07
C LEU A 137 9.27 -14.72 21.13
N LEU A 138 8.44 -15.40 20.34
CA LEU A 138 8.42 -16.87 20.29
C LEU A 138 9.73 -17.45 19.75
N VAL A 139 10.31 -16.80 18.74
CA VAL A 139 11.62 -17.18 18.19
C VAL A 139 12.71 -17.00 19.25
N LEU A 140 12.78 -15.83 19.90
CA LEU A 140 13.76 -15.61 20.97
C LEU A 140 13.62 -16.60 22.12
N ALA A 141 12.38 -16.89 22.55
CA ALA A 141 12.11 -17.90 23.58
C ALA A 141 12.62 -19.30 23.16
N ARG A 142 12.37 -19.70 21.90
CA ARG A 142 12.90 -20.95 21.30
C ARG A 142 14.42 -20.99 21.32
N LEU A 143 15.08 -19.91 20.88
CA LEU A 143 16.55 -19.81 20.84
C LEU A 143 17.16 -19.89 22.25
N VAL A 144 16.62 -19.12 23.21
CA VAL A 144 17.10 -19.09 24.60
C VAL A 144 16.92 -20.45 25.27
N PHE A 145 15.74 -21.08 25.12
CA PHE A 145 15.50 -22.40 25.69
C PHE A 145 16.47 -23.45 25.12
N LYS A 146 16.66 -23.46 23.80
CA LYS A 146 17.56 -24.41 23.14
C LYS A 146 19.03 -24.16 23.47
N ARG A 147 19.43 -22.89 23.66
CA ARG A 147 20.81 -22.50 24.00
C ARG A 147 21.16 -22.75 25.46
N TYR A 148 20.25 -22.51 26.40
CA TYR A 148 20.55 -22.58 27.83
C TYR A 148 20.07 -23.88 28.49
N PHE A 149 18.87 -24.36 28.16
CA PHE A 149 18.24 -25.51 28.82
C PHE A 149 18.42 -26.85 28.09
N SER A 150 18.72 -26.85 26.78
CA SER A 150 18.93 -28.11 26.05
C SER A 150 20.31 -28.70 26.32
N TYR A 151 20.35 -29.98 26.70
CA TYR A 151 21.55 -30.75 27.02
C TYR A 151 22.52 -30.89 25.83
N GLN A 152 22.00 -30.79 24.61
CA GLN A 152 22.79 -30.99 23.38
C GLN A 152 23.56 -29.74 22.94
N ARG A 153 23.28 -28.53 23.48
CA ARG A 153 23.96 -27.22 23.20
C ARG A 153 24.30 -26.93 21.72
N THR A 154 23.74 -27.67 20.78
CA THR A 154 24.10 -27.64 19.36
C THR A 154 22.98 -26.96 18.59
N LEU A 155 23.35 -25.89 17.90
CA LEU A 155 22.45 -25.18 16.99
C LEU A 155 22.40 -25.98 15.70
N LYS A 156 21.20 -26.42 15.33
CA LYS A 156 20.97 -27.06 14.03
C LYS A 156 21.08 -25.98 12.94
N THR A 157 21.32 -26.40 11.70
CA THR A 157 21.36 -25.50 10.53
C THR A 157 20.12 -24.62 10.42
N ASP A 158 18.96 -25.12 10.84
CA ASP A 158 17.69 -24.39 10.98
C ASP A 158 17.81 -23.12 11.87
N ASP A 159 18.46 -23.22 13.03
CA ASP A 159 18.66 -22.08 13.96
C ASP A 159 19.57 -21.00 13.35
N TRP A 160 20.56 -21.41 12.55
CA TRP A 160 21.47 -20.48 11.86
C TRP A 160 20.75 -19.68 10.77
N VAL A 161 19.83 -20.31 10.04
CA VAL A 161 18.99 -19.62 9.04
C VAL A 161 18.09 -18.60 9.73
N ILE A 162 17.53 -18.93 10.90
CA ILE A 162 16.72 -18.01 11.70
C ILE A 162 17.56 -16.80 12.14
N ILE A 163 18.77 -17.02 12.67
CA ILE A 163 19.66 -15.92 13.07
C ILE A 163 20.04 -15.04 11.86
N ALA A 164 20.36 -15.64 10.71
CA ALA A 164 20.66 -14.90 9.50
C ALA A 164 19.47 -14.06 9.03
N SER A 165 18.25 -14.61 9.10
CA SER A 165 17.03 -13.89 8.69
C SER A 165 16.64 -12.72 9.59
N VAL A 166 17.15 -12.67 10.83
CA VAL A 166 16.95 -11.55 11.76
C VAL A 166 18.04 -10.49 11.60
N LEU A 167 19.20 -10.86 11.05
CA LEU A 167 20.35 -9.97 10.84
C LEU A 167 20.34 -9.29 9.46
N VAL A 168 19.73 -9.91 8.45
CA VAL A 168 19.52 -9.38 7.09
C VAL A 168 18.22 -8.60 7.03
#